data_AF-A0A3D3S9H6-F1
#
_entry.id   AF-A0A3D3S9H6-F1
#
_cell.length_a   1.000
_cell.length_b   1.000
_cell.length_c   1.000
_cell.angle_alpha   90.00
_cell.angle_beta   90.00
_cell.angle_gamma   90.00
#
_symmetry.space_group_name_H-M   'P 1'
#
loop_
_entity.id
_entity.type
_entity.pdbx_description
1 polymer ?
#
loop_
_entity_poly.entity_id
_entity_poly.type
_entity_poly.pdbx_seq_one_letter_code
_entity_poly.pdbx_strand_id
1 'polypeptide(L)'
;CAIVSLDIERTKAFIDEKGIKTAEQLCRALQDEFYRFRKTGEGQPIQDRWIPIAFQIIGGQFGEQDGTINSTLKLVRRKVEEIYGELIEYSYTDEGSTTVNPRNIATLETLFGL
;
A
#
# COMPACT_ATOMS: atom_id res chain seq x y z
N CYS A 1 4.87 0.97 9.89
CA CYS A 1 4.52 1.15 8.47
C CYS A 1 4.23 -0.22 7.84
N ALA A 2 3.32 -0.29 6.88
CA ALA A 2 3.11 -1.46 6.01
C ALA A 2 3.50 -1.14 4.56
N ILE A 3 3.97 -2.13 3.80
CA ILE A 3 4.19 -2.01 2.35
C ILE A 3 3.12 -2.84 1.64
N VAL A 4 2.48 -2.26 0.63
CA VAL A 4 1.38 -2.90 -0.10
C VAL A 4 1.58 -2.82 -1.60
N SER A 5 1.28 -3.91 -2.30
CA SER A 5 1.11 -3.91 -3.76
C SER A 5 -0.38 -3.89 -4.10
N LEU A 6 -0.72 -3.28 -5.22
CA LEU A 6 -2.10 -3.23 -5.70
C LEU A 6 -2.36 -4.30 -6.76
N ASP A 7 -3.55 -4.86 -6.72
CA ASP A 7 -4.11 -5.58 -7.86
C ASP A 7 -4.61 -4.53 -8.86
N ILE A 8 -3.93 -4.46 -10.01
CA ILE A 8 -4.16 -3.40 -11.01
C ILE A 8 -5.58 -3.47 -11.57
N GLU A 9 -6.07 -4.67 -11.90
CA GLU A 9 -7.37 -4.84 -12.53
C GLU A 9 -8.50 -4.54 -11.55
N ARG A 10 -8.37 -5.02 -10.31
CA ARG A 10 -9.35 -4.72 -9.27
C ARG A 10 -9.36 -3.23 -8.89
N THR A 11 -8.19 -2.59 -8.90
CA THR A 11 -8.10 -1.16 -8.57
C THR A 11 -8.68 -0.29 -9.68
N LYS A 12 -8.50 -0.65 -10.96
CA LYS A 12 -9.18 0.03 -12.08
C LYS A 12 -10.70 -0.06 -11.95
N ALA A 13 -11.24 -1.24 -11.71
CA ALA A 13 -12.68 -1.41 -11.49
C ALA A 13 -13.19 -0.56 -10.32
N PHE A 14 -12.40 -0.46 -9.24
CA PHE A 14 -12.73 0.38 -8.10
C PHE A 14 -12.68 1.89 -8.40
N ILE A 15 -11.73 2.34 -9.25
CA ILE A 15 -11.65 3.73 -9.73
C ILE A 15 -12.91 4.08 -10.51
N ASP A 16 -13.33 3.20 -11.43
CA ASP A 16 -14.52 3.39 -12.26
C ASP A 16 -15.80 3.41 -11.43
N GLU A 17 -15.96 2.45 -10.51
CA GLU A 17 -17.13 2.34 -9.62
C GLU A 17 -17.31 3.61 -8.77
N LYS A 18 -16.22 4.16 -8.26
CA LYS A 18 -16.24 5.34 -7.39
C LYS A 18 -16.10 6.67 -8.12
N GLY A 19 -15.91 6.64 -9.44
CA GLY A 19 -15.70 7.84 -10.26
C GLY A 19 -14.49 8.67 -9.81
N ILE A 20 -13.40 8.01 -9.41
CA ILE A 20 -12.19 8.65 -8.88
C ILE A 20 -11.43 9.31 -10.03
N LYS A 21 -11.01 10.57 -9.84
CA LYS A 21 -10.39 11.37 -10.91
C LYS A 21 -8.96 11.79 -10.64
N THR A 22 -8.49 11.68 -9.39
CA THR A 22 -7.13 12.08 -9.03
C THR A 22 -6.46 11.00 -8.18
N ALA A 23 -5.14 10.93 -8.25
CA ALA A 23 -4.35 10.00 -7.43
C ALA A 23 -4.52 10.25 -5.92
N GLU A 24 -4.71 11.50 -5.49
CA GLU A 24 -5.00 11.82 -4.09
C GLU A 24 -6.36 11.25 -3.63
N GLN A 25 -7.40 11.37 -4.46
CA GLN A 25 -8.71 10.78 -4.19
C GLN A 25 -8.62 9.26 -4.12
N LEU A 26 -7.85 8.64 -5.02
CA LEU A 26 -7.59 7.20 -4.99
C LEU A 26 -6.89 6.78 -3.71
N CYS A 27 -5.84 7.50 -3.31
CA CYS A 27 -5.09 7.22 -2.10
C CYS A 27 -5.98 7.26 -0.85
N ARG A 28 -6.83 8.29 -0.73
CA ARG A 28 -7.81 8.41 0.37
C ARG A 28 -8.84 7.27 0.34
N ALA A 29 -9.36 6.91 -0.83
CA ALA A 29 -10.33 5.83 -0.96
C ALA A 29 -9.72 4.46 -0.60
N LEU A 30 -8.46 4.20 -0.99
CA LEU A 30 -7.72 3.00 -0.61
C LEU A 30 -7.42 2.99 0.89
N GLN A 31 -7.10 4.14 1.49
CA GLN A 31 -6.89 4.24 2.94
C GLN A 31 -8.17 3.89 3.71
N ASP A 32 -9.32 4.41 3.29
CA ASP A 32 -10.62 4.08 3.88
C ASP A 32 -10.97 2.59 3.74
N GLU A 33 -10.66 1.99 2.59
CA GLU A 33 -10.86 0.57 2.33
C GLU A 33 -9.95 -0.30 3.21
N PHE A 34 -8.67 0.07 3.31
CA PHE A 34 -7.66 -0.65 4.09
C PHE A 34 -8.00 -0.66 5.59
N TYR A 35 -8.45 0.48 6.14
CA TYR A 35 -8.82 0.60 7.56
C TYR A 35 -10.31 0.39 7.84
N ARG A 36 -11.11 -0.09 6.87
CA ARG A 36 -12.55 -0.32 7.03
C ARG A 36 -12.88 -1.19 8.25
N PHE A 37 -12.03 -2.17 8.55
CA PHE A 37 -12.18 -3.07 9.70
C PHE A 37 -12.25 -2.33 11.05
N ARG A 38 -11.68 -1.11 11.15
CA ARG A 38 -11.79 -0.28 12.37
C ARG A 38 -13.20 0.30 12.55
N LYS A 39 -13.92 0.53 11.46
CA LYS A 39 -15.24 1.19 11.47
C LYS A 39 -16.39 0.19 11.65
N THR A 40 -16.28 -0.99 11.05
CA THR A 40 -17.39 -1.97 11.05
C THR A 40 -17.49 -2.76 12.34
N GLY A 41 -16.42 -2.88 13.13
CA GLY A 41 -16.41 -3.70 14.35
C GLY A 41 -16.65 -5.19 14.09
N GLU A 42 -16.63 -5.60 12.82
CA GLU A 42 -16.84 -6.97 12.39
C GLU A 42 -15.50 -7.72 12.43
N GLY A 43 -15.38 -8.69 13.35
CA GLY A 43 -14.20 -9.55 13.48
C GLY A 43 -13.61 -9.57 14.88
N GLN A 44 -12.46 -10.25 15.03
CA GLN A 44 -11.70 -10.22 16.28
C GLN A 44 -11.03 -8.85 16.46
N PRO A 45 -11.04 -8.29 17.68
CA PRO A 45 -10.38 -7.02 17.96
C PRO A 45 -8.87 -7.15 17.73
N ILE A 46 -8.35 -6.41 16.76
CA ILE A 46 -6.92 -6.28 16.50
C ILE A 46 -6.35 -5.27 17.49
N GLN A 47 -5.22 -5.60 18.13
CA GLN A 47 -4.55 -4.67 19.04
C GLN A 47 -4.01 -3.47 18.27
N ASP A 48 -4.19 -2.26 18.80
CA ASP A 48 -3.77 -1.02 18.13
C ASP A 48 -2.30 -1.04 17.70
N ARG A 49 -1.41 -1.67 18.50
CA ARG A 49 0.02 -1.79 18.17
C ARG A 49 0.33 -2.62 16.92
N TRP A 50 -0.61 -3.43 16.43
CA TRP A 50 -0.44 -4.24 15.22
C TRP A 50 -1.02 -3.54 13.98
N ILE A 51 -1.78 -2.47 14.19
CA ILE A 51 -2.34 -1.66 13.10
C ILE A 51 -1.24 -0.71 12.64
N PRO A 52 -0.86 -0.73 11.35
CA PRO A 52 0.09 0.24 10.84
C PRO A 52 -0.49 1.65 10.93
N ILE A 53 0.36 2.63 11.23
CA ILE A 53 -0.03 4.06 11.25
C ILE A 53 -0.27 4.55 9.80
N ALA A 54 0.61 4.15 8.89
CA ALA A 54 0.52 4.38 7.46
C ALA A 54 1.04 3.19 6.67
N PHE A 55 0.62 3.12 5.41
CA PHE A 55 1.17 2.18 4.44
C PHE A 55 1.78 2.91 3.25
N GLN A 56 2.74 2.27 2.60
CA GLN A 56 3.39 2.72 1.39
C GLN A 56 3.04 1.78 0.23
N ILE A 57 2.71 2.36 -0.91
CA ILE A 57 2.27 1.66 -2.11
C ILE A 57 3.50 1.44 -2.99
N ILE A 58 3.72 0.21 -3.43
CA ILE A 58 4.77 -0.10 -4.41
C ILE A 58 4.18 -0.17 -5.82
N GLY A 59 4.96 0.27 -6.80
CA GLY A 59 4.58 0.19 -8.22
C GLY A 59 4.63 -1.23 -8.81
N GLY A 60 5.31 -2.15 -8.12
CA GLY A 60 5.42 -3.55 -8.52
C GLY A 60 4.56 -4.49 -7.69
N GLN A 61 4.57 -5.76 -8.07
CA GLN A 61 4.11 -6.85 -7.22
C GLN A 61 5.32 -7.58 -6.64
N PHE A 62 5.16 -8.15 -5.45
CA PHE A 62 6.15 -9.10 -4.93
C PHE A 62 6.16 -10.33 -5.82
N GLY A 63 7.34 -10.77 -6.25
CA GLY A 63 7.49 -11.87 -7.18
C GLY A 63 8.77 -12.67 -7.00
N GLU A 64 8.88 -13.75 -7.76
CA GLU A 64 10.14 -14.51 -7.81
C GLU A 64 11.20 -13.78 -8.64
N GLN A 65 10.78 -12.94 -9.59
CA GLN A 65 11.66 -12.21 -10.50
C GLN A 65 12.56 -11.19 -9.77
N ASP A 66 12.03 -10.51 -8.75
CA ASP A 66 12.79 -9.58 -7.91
C ASP A 66 13.37 -10.27 -6.65
N GLY A 67 13.11 -11.57 -6.48
CA GLY A 67 13.53 -12.39 -5.35
C GLY A 67 12.82 -12.08 -4.04
N THR A 68 11.78 -11.24 -4.07
CA THR A 68 10.97 -10.94 -2.87
C THR A 68 10.11 -12.12 -2.47
N ILE A 69 9.81 -13.03 -3.40
CA ILE A 69 9.18 -14.32 -3.16
C ILE A 69 10.15 -15.45 -3.52
N ASN A 70 10.24 -16.48 -2.68
CA ASN A 70 11.03 -17.67 -2.96
C ASN A 70 10.22 -18.76 -3.69
N SER A 71 10.89 -19.85 -4.09
CA SER A 71 10.27 -20.99 -4.77
C SER A 71 9.17 -21.74 -3.97
N THR A 72 9.03 -21.44 -2.69
CA THR A 72 7.94 -21.95 -1.83
C THR A 72 6.81 -20.92 -1.64
N LEU A 73 6.80 -19.86 -2.45
CA LEU A 73 5.86 -18.74 -2.41
C LEU A 73 5.87 -17.96 -1.07
N LYS A 74 7.02 -17.95 -0.38
CA LYS A 74 7.20 -17.20 0.87
C LYS A 74 7.93 -15.89 0.60
N LEU A 75 7.51 -14.86 1.33
CA LEU A 75 8.17 -13.56 1.32
C LEU A 75 9.59 -13.65 1.92
N VAL A 76 10.57 -13.17 1.18
CA VAL A 76 11.97 -13.05 1.58
C VAL A 76 12.19 -11.66 2.16
N ARG A 77 12.00 -11.52 3.47
CA ARG A 77 12.07 -10.23 4.17
C ARG A 77 13.35 -9.44 3.88
N ARG A 78 14.52 -10.10 3.91
CA ARG A 78 15.81 -9.45 3.62
C ARG A 78 15.80 -8.77 2.25
N LYS A 79 15.21 -9.42 1.25
CA LYS A 79 15.16 -8.88 -0.12
C LYS A 79 14.22 -7.69 -0.24
N VAL A 80 13.10 -7.73 0.47
CA VAL A 80 12.17 -6.59 0.59
C VAL A 80 12.87 -5.39 1.25
N GLU A 81 13.64 -5.62 2.32
CA GLU A 81 14.42 -4.56 2.99
C GLU A 81 15.52 -3.99 2.08
N GLU A 82 16.18 -4.81 1.26
CA GLU A 82 17.17 -4.36 0.27
C GLU A 82 16.56 -3.48 -0.84
N ILE A 83 15.38 -3.85 -1.35
CA ILE A 83 14.74 -3.15 -2.48
C ILE A 83 13.99 -1.91 -2.01
N TYR A 84 13.23 -2.03 -0.92
CA TYR A 84 12.31 -1.00 -0.44
C TYR A 84 12.80 -0.31 0.83
N GLY A 85 14.05 -0.52 1.24
CA GLY A 85 14.62 0.06 2.46
C GLY A 85 14.44 1.58 2.55
N GLU A 86 14.69 2.30 1.46
CA GLU A 86 14.49 3.76 1.41
C GLU A 86 13.02 4.14 1.62
N LEU A 87 12.07 3.36 1.08
CA LEU A 87 10.63 3.60 1.27
C LEU A 87 10.20 3.30 2.71
N ILE A 88 10.80 2.29 3.34
CA ILE A 88 10.62 1.98 4.76
C ILE A 88 11.14 3.13 5.62
N GLU A 89 12.35 3.62 5.37
CA GLU A 89 12.93 4.76 6.08
C GLU A 89 12.07 6.02 5.91
N TYR A 90 11.64 6.30 4.68
CA TYR A 90 10.74 7.40 4.37
C TYR A 90 9.45 7.33 5.20
N SER A 91 8.89 6.14 5.41
CA SER A 91 7.67 5.97 6.19
C SER A 91 7.80 6.33 7.68
N TYR A 92 9.02 6.46 8.18
CA TYR A 92 9.30 6.94 9.54
C TYR A 92 9.57 8.45 9.62
N THR A 93 9.59 9.15 8.49
CA THR A 93 9.66 10.62 8.46
C THR A 93 8.30 11.24 8.77
N ASP A 94 8.26 12.52 9.14
CA ASP A 94 7.01 13.23 9.40
C ASP A 94 6.07 13.21 8.16
N GLU A 95 6.61 13.34 6.95
CA GLU A 95 5.85 13.31 5.70
C GLU A 95 5.31 11.89 5.40
N GLY A 96 6.19 10.89 5.47
CA GLY A 96 5.86 9.49 5.17
C GLY A 96 5.08 8.78 6.29
N SER A 97 4.93 9.39 7.46
CA SER A 97 4.09 8.90 8.56
C SER A 97 2.59 8.91 8.22
N THR A 98 2.21 9.56 7.11
CA THR A 98 0.85 9.59 6.58
C THR A 98 0.74 8.76 5.30
N THR A 99 -0.44 8.17 5.07
CA THR A 99 -0.69 7.38 3.84
C THR A 99 -0.85 8.27 2.61
N VAL A 100 -1.48 9.44 2.76
CA VAL A 100 -1.63 10.42 1.68
C VAL A 100 -0.36 11.27 1.64
N ASN A 101 0.71 10.70 1.07
CA ASN A 101 2.01 11.33 0.93
C ASN A 101 2.42 11.42 -0.55
N PRO A 102 3.40 12.29 -0.90
CA PRO A 102 3.82 12.49 -2.28
C PRO A 102 4.31 11.22 -2.99
N ARG A 103 5.00 10.30 -2.30
CA ARG A 103 5.52 9.06 -2.90
C ARG A 103 4.38 8.11 -3.30
N ASN A 104 3.38 7.96 -2.45
CA ASN A 104 2.19 7.16 -2.75
C ASN A 104 1.39 7.77 -3.90
N ILE A 105 1.22 9.09 -3.92
CA ILE A 105 0.53 9.80 -5.00
C ILE A 105 1.26 9.58 -6.33
N ALA A 106 2.57 9.83 -6.38
CA ALA A 106 3.38 9.62 -7.58
C ALA A 106 3.34 8.16 -8.08
N THR A 107 3.31 7.20 -7.15
CA THR A 107 3.16 5.78 -7.49
C THR A 107 1.80 5.50 -8.14
N LEU A 108 0.72 6.05 -7.58
CA LEU A 108 -0.64 5.88 -8.13
C LEU A 108 -0.80 6.56 -9.48
N GLU A 109 -0.23 7.76 -9.67
CA GLU A 109 -0.19 8.46 -10.96
C GLU A 109 0.52 7.61 -12.01
N THR A 110 1.66 7.01 -11.65
CA THR A 110 2.42 6.14 -12.56
C THR A 110 1.65 4.87 -12.93
N LEU A 111 0.90 4.28 -11.99
CA LEU A 111 0.17 3.03 -12.21
C LEU A 111 -1.13 3.20 -13.00
N PHE A 112 -1.86 4.31 -12.79
CA PHE A 112 -3.22 4.47 -13.29
C PHE A 112 -3.41 5.69 -14.20
N GLY A 113 -2.40 6.55 -14.36
CA GLY A 113 -2.46 7.71 -15.25
C GLY A 113 -3.50 8.76 -14.84
N LEU A 114 -3.69 8.92 -13.52
CA LEU A 114 -4.61 9.88 -12.91
C LEU A 114 -3.98 11.27 -12.74
#